data_AF-A0A924YUD6-F1
#
_entry.id   AF-A0A924YUD6-F1
#
_cell.length_a   1.000
_cell.length_b   1.000
_cell.length_c   1.000
_cell.angle_alpha   90.00
_cell.angle_beta   90.00
_cell.angle_gamma   90.00
#
_symmetry.space_group_name_H-M   'P 1'
#
loop_
_entity.id
_entity.type
_entity.pdbx_description
1 polymer ?
#
loop_
_entity_poly.entity_id
_entity_poly.type
_entity_poly.pdbx_seq_one_letter_code
_entity_poly.pdbx_strand_id
1 'polypeptide(L)'
;MGTVQAASSKLAELGIKFSYPKPAQLLEYLIRVGSSEGEIVLDFFAGSGTTGEAVLNLNAVGERRHFVLVQLPEAANDGSQSIAMLCKDRIRRVAKQLHAEAGTLRSNGLEMDFGFRAYKLDQSNFQTWDADEPTDGKSLAAQMELHVEHIREGRSDHDLLYEILLKSGFTLTTPIETIALAEKNVSSIAGGALMICLERSLTMEVIRAMADSKPERVVCLDAGFAGNDQLKANAVQIFRTKGVGSFKTV
;
A
#
# COMPACT_ATOMS: atom_id res chain seq x y z
N MET A 1 -3.18 -35.04 1.34
CA MET A 1 -2.53 -33.73 1.09
C MET A 1 -2.72 -33.20 -0.35
N GLY A 2 -3.66 -33.73 -1.14
CA GLY A 2 -3.96 -33.25 -2.50
C GLY A 2 -2.92 -33.62 -3.58
N THR A 3 -3.30 -33.53 -4.85
CA THR A 3 -2.41 -33.74 -6.01
C THR A 3 -2.35 -32.49 -6.88
N VAL A 4 -1.30 -32.38 -7.70
CA VAL A 4 -1.13 -31.25 -8.62
C VAL A 4 -2.25 -31.22 -9.66
N GLN A 5 -2.67 -32.39 -10.15
CA GLN A 5 -3.77 -32.54 -11.10
C GLN A 5 -5.08 -32.03 -10.50
N ALA A 6 -5.40 -32.43 -9.27
CA ALA A 6 -6.59 -31.95 -8.57
C ALA A 6 -6.55 -30.43 -8.34
N ALA A 7 -5.38 -29.87 -7.99
CA ALA A 7 -5.20 -28.44 -7.83
C ALA A 7 -5.41 -27.67 -9.14
N SER A 8 -4.90 -28.19 -10.26
CA SER A 8 -5.16 -27.63 -11.60
C SER A 8 -6.64 -27.69 -11.97
N SER A 9 -7.33 -28.80 -11.70
CA SER A 9 -8.77 -28.94 -11.97
C SER A 9 -9.60 -27.94 -11.17
N LYS A 10 -9.36 -27.81 -9.85
CA LYS A 10 -10.06 -26.85 -8.99
C LYS A 10 -9.84 -25.41 -9.45
N LEU A 11 -8.63 -25.08 -9.88
CA LEU A 11 -8.33 -23.74 -10.38
C LEU A 11 -8.99 -23.46 -11.74
N ALA A 12 -9.13 -24.48 -12.59
CA ALA A 12 -9.85 -24.38 -13.85
C ALA A 12 -11.36 -24.18 -13.66
N GLU A 13 -11.97 -24.75 -12.61
CA GLU A 13 -13.36 -24.47 -12.21
C GLU A 13 -13.55 -23.00 -11.82
N LEU A 14 -12.51 -22.37 -11.26
CA LEU A 14 -12.47 -20.93 -11.03
C LEU A 14 -12.21 -20.12 -12.31
N GLY A 15 -12.15 -20.75 -13.48
CA GLY A 15 -11.85 -20.09 -14.76
C GLY A 15 -10.40 -19.62 -14.90
N ILE A 16 -9.47 -20.20 -14.14
CA ILE A 16 -8.05 -19.84 -14.16
C ILE A 16 -7.24 -21.04 -14.65
N LYS A 17 -6.51 -20.86 -15.75
CA LYS A 17 -5.59 -21.88 -16.26
C LYS A 17 -4.19 -21.62 -15.69
N PHE A 18 -3.66 -22.57 -14.94
CA PHE A 18 -2.30 -22.50 -14.42
C PHE A 18 -1.68 -23.90 -14.38
N SER A 19 -0.44 -24.00 -14.85
CA SER A 19 0.30 -25.25 -14.82
C SER A 19 0.93 -25.48 -13.45
N TYR A 20 0.73 -26.66 -12.89
CA TYR A 20 1.35 -27.09 -11.63
C TYR A 20 1.10 -26.21 -10.39
N PRO A 21 -0.15 -25.76 -10.10
CA PRO A 21 -0.44 -25.10 -8.84
C PRO A 21 -0.20 -26.06 -7.68
N LYS A 22 0.34 -25.54 -6.57
CA LYS A 22 0.50 -26.34 -5.35
C LYS A 22 -0.89 -26.73 -4.82
N PRO A 23 -1.04 -27.90 -4.17
CA PRO A 23 -2.29 -28.24 -3.49
C PRO A 23 -2.54 -27.32 -2.28
N ALA A 24 -3.71 -26.69 -2.20
CA ALA A 24 -4.06 -25.78 -1.08
C ALA A 24 -3.98 -26.48 0.29
N GLN A 25 -4.50 -27.70 0.39
CA GLN A 25 -4.47 -28.51 1.63
C GLN A 25 -3.04 -28.80 2.12
N LEU A 26 -2.07 -28.93 1.22
CA LEU A 26 -0.67 -29.08 1.62
C LEU A 26 -0.18 -27.79 2.29
N LEU A 27 -0.50 -26.63 1.73
CA LEU A 27 -0.08 -25.36 2.32
C LEU A 27 -0.84 -25.05 3.60
N GLU A 28 -2.12 -25.39 3.71
CA GLU A 28 -2.88 -25.29 4.97
C GLU A 28 -2.20 -26.08 6.10
N TYR A 29 -1.77 -27.31 5.81
CA TYR A 29 -1.01 -28.13 6.76
C TYR A 29 0.33 -27.48 7.14
N LEU A 30 1.12 -27.04 6.16
CA LEU A 30 2.43 -26.43 6.42
C LEU A 30 2.30 -25.12 7.19
N ILE A 31 1.31 -24.29 6.88
CA ILE A 31 1.03 -23.03 7.57
C ILE A 31 0.63 -23.29 9.02
N ARG A 32 -0.22 -24.29 9.29
CA ARG A 32 -0.57 -24.67 10.67
C ARG A 32 0.63 -25.11 11.50
N VAL A 33 1.57 -25.82 10.87
CA VAL A 33 2.80 -26.27 11.54
C VAL A 33 3.80 -25.12 11.74
N GLY A 34 3.89 -24.22 10.76
CA GLY A 34 4.92 -23.18 10.71
C GLY A 34 4.49 -21.81 11.22
N SER A 35 3.23 -21.62 11.63
CA SER A 35 2.74 -20.31 12.10
C SER A 35 1.59 -20.41 13.10
N SER A 36 1.50 -19.40 13.94
CA SER A 36 0.46 -19.18 14.96
C SER A 36 -0.58 -18.15 14.51
N GLU A 37 -1.65 -18.02 15.29
CA GLU A 37 -2.66 -16.98 15.08
C GLU A 37 -2.02 -15.57 15.14
N GLY A 38 -2.44 -14.68 14.24
CA GLY A 38 -1.95 -13.30 14.11
C GLY A 38 -0.65 -13.14 13.32
N GLU A 39 0.06 -14.23 12.99
CA GLU A 39 1.33 -14.15 12.26
C GLU A 39 1.14 -13.89 10.76
N ILE A 40 2.23 -13.45 10.11
CA ILE A 40 2.28 -13.16 8.68
C ILE A 40 2.92 -14.33 7.93
N VAL A 41 2.19 -14.89 6.97
CA VAL A 41 2.70 -15.87 6.01
C VAL A 41 3.21 -15.14 4.76
N LEU A 42 4.52 -15.17 4.55
CA LEU A 42 5.16 -14.55 3.38
C LEU A 42 5.46 -15.60 2.30
N ASP A 43 5.04 -15.33 1.07
CA ASP A 43 5.41 -16.10 -0.11
C ASP A 43 5.80 -15.15 -1.25
N PHE A 44 7.10 -15.08 -1.53
CA PHE A 44 7.65 -14.23 -2.58
C PHE A 44 7.82 -14.92 -3.94
N PHE A 45 7.28 -16.14 -4.06
CA PHE A 45 7.11 -16.87 -5.31
C PHE A 45 5.66 -17.39 -5.40
N ALA A 46 4.71 -16.47 -5.25
CA ALA A 46 3.31 -16.81 -5.05
C ALA A 46 2.73 -17.67 -6.18
N GLY A 47 3.22 -17.51 -7.40
CA GLY A 47 2.81 -18.25 -8.58
C GLY A 47 1.31 -18.10 -8.81
N SER A 48 0.56 -19.19 -8.63
CA SER A 48 -0.89 -19.17 -8.74
C SER A 48 -1.62 -18.56 -7.53
N GLY A 49 -0.94 -18.20 -6.45
CA GLY A 49 -1.56 -17.65 -5.23
C GLY A 49 -2.08 -18.71 -4.26
N THR A 50 -1.53 -19.93 -4.30
CA THR A 50 -2.01 -21.04 -3.44
C THR A 50 -1.84 -20.72 -1.95
N THR A 51 -0.75 -20.04 -1.57
CA THR A 51 -0.48 -19.67 -0.17
C THR A 51 -1.55 -18.72 0.38
N GLY A 52 -1.98 -17.73 -0.41
CA GLY A 52 -3.08 -16.85 -0.01
C GLY A 52 -4.43 -17.56 0.09
N GLU A 53 -4.75 -18.48 -0.83
CA GLU A 53 -5.95 -19.34 -0.68
C GLU A 53 -5.89 -20.14 0.62
N ALA A 54 -4.76 -20.76 0.93
CA ALA A 54 -4.60 -21.55 2.15
C ALA A 54 -4.82 -20.71 3.41
N VAL A 55 -4.26 -19.50 3.48
CA VAL A 55 -4.49 -18.59 4.62
C VAL A 55 -5.96 -18.17 4.72
N LEU A 56 -6.61 -17.85 3.60
CA LEU A 56 -8.04 -17.50 3.60
C LEU A 56 -8.92 -18.68 4.07
N ASN A 57 -8.62 -19.91 3.64
CA ASN A 57 -9.33 -21.11 4.09
C ASN A 57 -9.18 -21.34 5.61
N LEU A 58 -7.98 -21.14 6.14
CA LEU A 58 -7.72 -21.23 7.58
C LEU A 58 -8.46 -20.13 8.36
N ASN A 59 -8.45 -18.89 7.85
CA ASN A 59 -9.20 -17.78 8.45
C ASN A 59 -10.71 -18.05 8.47
N ALA A 60 -11.25 -18.71 7.42
CA ALA A 60 -12.67 -19.06 7.34
C ALA A 60 -13.12 -20.06 8.42
N VAL A 61 -12.20 -20.85 8.98
CA VAL A 61 -12.48 -21.73 10.12
C VAL A 61 -12.06 -21.13 11.48
N GLY A 62 -11.77 -19.82 11.50
CA GLY A 62 -11.45 -19.07 12.71
C GLY A 62 -9.97 -18.98 13.04
N GLU A 63 -9.06 -19.56 12.24
CA GLU A 63 -7.62 -19.51 12.51
C GLU A 63 -6.95 -18.30 11.84
N ARG A 64 -7.09 -17.13 12.46
CA ARG A 64 -6.74 -15.82 11.88
C ARG A 64 -5.23 -15.65 11.64
N ARG A 65 -4.83 -15.49 10.39
CA ARG A 65 -3.46 -15.18 9.94
C ARG A 65 -3.48 -14.11 8.85
N HIS A 66 -2.36 -13.42 8.69
CA HIS A 66 -2.13 -12.48 7.60
C HIS A 66 -1.27 -13.13 6.51
N PHE A 67 -1.33 -12.61 5.28
CA PHE A 67 -0.45 -13.07 4.21
C PHE A 67 0.12 -11.91 3.41
N VAL A 68 1.33 -12.11 2.88
CA VAL A 68 1.96 -11.23 1.89
C VAL A 68 2.41 -12.10 0.72
N LEU A 69 1.89 -11.81 -0.47
CA LEU A 69 2.27 -12.49 -1.71
C LEU A 69 3.06 -11.53 -2.59
N VAL A 70 4.22 -11.96 -3.07
CA VAL A 70 4.97 -11.26 -4.12
C VAL A 70 5.01 -12.13 -5.37
N GLN A 71 4.70 -11.52 -6.50
CA GLN A 71 4.69 -12.19 -7.79
C GLN A 71 5.15 -11.23 -8.88
N LEU A 72 6.12 -11.67 -9.68
CA LEU A 72 6.55 -10.94 -10.87
C LEU A 72 5.43 -10.93 -11.92
N PRO A 73 5.27 -9.82 -12.68
CA PRO A 73 4.26 -9.71 -13.73
C PRO A 73 4.69 -10.41 -15.03
N GLU A 74 5.20 -11.64 -14.93
CA GLU A 74 5.58 -12.47 -16.08
C GLU A 74 4.35 -12.84 -16.92
N ALA A 75 4.51 -12.96 -18.24
CA ALA A 75 3.43 -13.41 -19.10
C ALA A 75 3.04 -14.86 -18.78
N ALA A 76 1.75 -15.17 -18.72
CA ALA A 76 1.28 -16.55 -18.66
C ALA A 76 1.56 -17.26 -19.99
N ASN A 77 1.67 -18.60 -19.95
CA ASN A 77 1.96 -19.42 -21.13
C ASN A 77 0.92 -19.29 -22.25
N ASP A 78 -0.33 -18.96 -21.93
CA ASP A 78 -1.39 -18.74 -22.92
C ASP A 78 -1.47 -17.29 -23.42
N GLY A 79 -0.59 -16.40 -22.93
CA GLY A 79 -0.53 -14.99 -23.30
C GLY A 79 -1.73 -14.15 -22.84
N SER A 80 -2.67 -14.72 -22.08
CA SER A 80 -3.93 -14.06 -21.76
C SER A 80 -3.78 -12.90 -20.78
N GLN A 81 -2.86 -13.03 -19.82
CA GLN A 81 -2.57 -12.05 -18.77
C GLN A 81 -1.24 -12.40 -18.07
N SER A 82 -0.79 -11.55 -17.15
CA SER A 82 0.39 -11.87 -16.35
C SER A 82 0.08 -12.87 -15.22
N ILE A 83 1.09 -13.61 -14.78
CA ILE A 83 0.99 -14.52 -13.63
C ILE A 83 0.55 -13.76 -12.37
N ALA A 84 1.04 -12.53 -12.16
CA ALA A 84 0.58 -11.67 -11.08
C ALA A 84 -0.93 -11.37 -11.15
N MET A 85 -1.48 -11.17 -12.36
CA MET A 85 -2.91 -10.99 -12.57
C MET A 85 -3.70 -12.29 -12.28
N LEU A 86 -3.21 -13.46 -12.72
CA LEU A 86 -3.81 -14.76 -12.38
C LEU A 86 -3.83 -15.00 -10.88
N CYS A 87 -2.71 -14.72 -10.19
CA CYS A 87 -2.60 -14.80 -8.74
C CYS A 87 -3.64 -13.91 -8.05
N LYS A 88 -3.68 -12.62 -8.41
CA LYS A 88 -4.63 -11.65 -7.88
C LYS A 88 -6.08 -12.09 -8.12
N ASP A 89 -6.38 -12.59 -9.31
CA ASP A 89 -7.71 -13.05 -9.67
C ASP A 89 -8.12 -14.31 -8.89
N ARG A 90 -7.21 -15.26 -8.66
CA ARG A 90 -7.49 -16.41 -7.79
C ARG A 90 -7.87 -15.96 -6.39
N ILE A 91 -7.05 -15.13 -5.76
CA ILE A 91 -7.31 -14.64 -4.39
C ILE A 91 -8.66 -13.92 -4.34
N ARG A 92 -8.97 -13.06 -5.33
CA ARG A 92 -10.26 -12.37 -5.41
C ARG A 92 -11.44 -13.34 -5.52
N ARG A 93 -11.34 -14.39 -6.36
CA ARG A 93 -12.41 -15.38 -6.56
C ARG A 93 -12.61 -16.23 -5.31
N VAL A 94 -11.53 -16.69 -4.67
CA VAL A 94 -11.58 -17.47 -3.42
C VAL A 94 -12.17 -16.63 -2.28
N ALA A 95 -11.69 -15.39 -2.08
CA ALA A 95 -12.25 -14.49 -1.07
C ALA A 95 -13.75 -14.25 -1.27
N LYS A 96 -14.20 -14.08 -2.53
CA LYS A 96 -15.62 -13.93 -2.85
C LYS A 96 -16.45 -15.17 -2.53
N GLN A 97 -15.93 -16.37 -2.81
CA GLN A 97 -16.58 -17.64 -2.47
C GLN A 97 -16.72 -17.80 -0.95
N LEU A 98 -15.62 -17.62 -0.21
CA LEU A 98 -15.63 -17.71 1.25
C LEU A 98 -16.55 -16.68 1.89
N HIS A 99 -16.61 -15.45 1.36
CA HIS A 99 -17.53 -14.43 1.84
C HIS A 99 -19.00 -14.83 1.62
N ALA A 100 -19.33 -15.45 0.48
CA ALA A 100 -20.69 -15.93 0.20
C ALA A 100 -21.08 -17.12 1.12
N GLU A 101 -20.14 -18.02 1.39
CA GLU A 101 -20.31 -19.15 2.31
C GLU A 101 -20.43 -18.68 3.78
N ALA A 102 -19.65 -17.68 4.19
CA ALA A 102 -19.74 -17.08 5.53
C ALA A 102 -21.06 -16.33 5.74
N GLY A 103 -21.59 -15.67 4.70
CA GLY A 103 -22.90 -15.02 4.74
C GLY A 103 -24.07 -16.00 4.98
N THR A 104 -23.90 -17.26 4.59
CA THR A 104 -24.87 -18.35 4.85
C THR A 104 -24.65 -19.04 6.19
N LEU A 105 -23.41 -19.01 6.70
CA LEU A 105 -22.98 -19.61 7.96
C LEU A 105 -22.68 -18.53 9.01
N ARG A 106 -23.69 -17.79 9.50
CA ARG A 106 -23.52 -16.89 10.65
C ARG A 106 -23.30 -17.69 11.94
N SER A 107 -22.12 -18.30 12.08
CA SER A 107 -21.60 -18.79 13.35
C SER A 107 -20.71 -17.70 13.97
N ASN A 108 -21.06 -17.28 15.18
CA ASN A 108 -20.26 -16.49 16.11
C ASN A 108 -20.17 -14.96 15.95
N GLY A 109 -20.88 -14.33 15.00
CA GLY A 109 -21.05 -12.86 14.99
C GLY A 109 -19.77 -12.03 14.79
N LEU A 110 -18.64 -12.68 14.47
CA LEU A 110 -17.39 -12.03 14.12
C LEU A 110 -17.37 -11.77 12.61
N GLU A 111 -17.26 -10.51 12.23
CA GLU A 111 -17.06 -10.12 10.83
C GLU A 111 -15.70 -10.69 10.35
N MET A 112 -15.74 -11.54 9.33
CA MET A 112 -14.55 -12.13 8.72
C MET A 112 -14.12 -11.29 7.51
N ASP A 113 -12.94 -10.69 7.61
CA ASP A 113 -12.31 -9.97 6.50
C ASP A 113 -11.52 -10.94 5.62
N PHE A 114 -12.03 -11.19 4.41
CA PHE A 114 -11.35 -11.95 3.36
C PHE A 114 -10.73 -11.03 2.29
N GLY A 115 -10.76 -9.71 2.52
CA GLY A 115 -10.19 -8.71 1.65
C GLY A 115 -8.67 -8.77 1.58
N PHE A 116 -8.12 -8.14 0.55
CA PHE A 116 -6.69 -7.93 0.42
C PHE A 116 -6.43 -6.63 -0.36
N ARG A 117 -5.25 -6.05 -0.15
CA ARG A 117 -4.75 -4.90 -0.92
C ARG A 117 -3.75 -5.40 -1.96
N ALA A 118 -3.75 -4.80 -3.14
CA ALA A 118 -2.81 -5.13 -4.21
C ALA A 118 -1.99 -3.89 -4.57
N TYR A 119 -0.66 -4.05 -4.56
CA TYR A 119 0.29 -2.99 -4.90
C TYR A 119 1.16 -3.46 -6.06
N LYS A 120 1.71 -2.50 -6.82
CA LYS A 120 2.72 -2.74 -7.84
C LYS A 120 3.97 -1.95 -7.48
N LEU A 121 5.14 -2.49 -7.84
CA LEU A 121 6.36 -1.70 -7.84
C LEU A 121 6.36 -0.78 -9.04
N ASP A 122 6.78 0.45 -8.81
CA ASP A 122 6.98 1.47 -9.81
C ASP A 122 8.20 2.29 -9.38
N GLN A 123 8.68 3.16 -10.25
CA GLN A 123 9.75 4.08 -9.88
C GLN A 123 9.25 5.11 -8.85
N SER A 124 10.16 5.72 -8.09
CA SER A 124 9.82 6.76 -7.10
C SER A 124 8.97 7.87 -7.73
N ASN A 125 7.98 8.34 -6.97
CA ASN A 125 7.15 9.47 -7.33
C ASN A 125 7.90 10.80 -7.26
N PHE A 126 9.00 10.85 -6.50
CA PHE A 126 9.85 12.02 -6.36
C PHE A 126 11.04 11.92 -7.31
N GLN A 127 11.37 13.02 -7.99
CA GLN A 127 12.54 13.06 -8.86
C GLN A 127 13.82 13.00 -8.02
N THR A 128 14.68 12.03 -8.30
CA THR A 128 16.03 11.94 -7.71
C THR A 128 16.95 12.87 -8.47
N TRP A 129 17.66 13.75 -7.76
CA TRP A 129 18.71 14.57 -8.34
C TRP A 129 19.88 13.67 -8.78
N ASP A 130 20.04 13.47 -10.08
CA ASP A 130 21.21 12.80 -10.65
C ASP A 130 22.33 13.83 -10.85
N ALA A 131 23.25 13.88 -9.89
CA ALA A 131 24.44 14.75 -9.96
C ALA A 131 25.48 14.28 -10.99
N ASP A 132 25.27 13.11 -11.61
CA ASP A 132 26.24 12.42 -12.47
C ASP A 132 25.92 12.49 -13.99
N GLU A 133 24.86 13.19 -14.42
CA GLU A 133 24.60 13.43 -15.85
C GLU A 133 25.51 14.56 -16.41
N PRO A 134 25.98 14.46 -17.68
CA PRO A 134 26.79 15.51 -18.29
C PRO A 134 26.01 16.83 -18.38
N THR A 135 26.40 17.80 -17.58
CA THR A 135 25.82 19.15 -17.56
C THR A 135 26.30 19.97 -18.76
N ASP A 136 25.52 19.97 -19.85
CA ASP A 136 25.53 21.09 -20.80
C ASP A 136 24.72 22.24 -20.15
N GLY A 137 25.11 23.49 -20.40
CA GLY A 137 24.48 24.66 -19.75
C GLY A 137 22.97 24.78 -20.01
N LYS A 138 22.47 24.14 -21.08
CA LYS A 138 21.05 24.04 -21.40
C LYS A 138 20.31 22.95 -20.60
N SER A 139 20.96 21.82 -20.30
CA SER A 139 20.34 20.77 -19.47
C SER A 139 20.27 21.20 -18.00
N LEU A 140 21.25 21.97 -17.52
CA LEU A 140 21.22 22.56 -16.18
C LEU A 140 20.09 23.57 -16.02
N ALA A 141 19.85 24.44 -17.02
CA ALA A 141 18.75 25.40 -16.98
C ALA A 141 17.37 24.70 -17.00
N ALA A 142 17.21 23.65 -17.80
CA ALA A 142 15.99 22.83 -17.80
C ALA A 142 15.79 22.06 -16.47
N GLN A 143 16.87 21.57 -15.86
CA GLN A 143 16.85 20.95 -14.52
C GLN A 143 16.55 21.96 -13.38
N MET A 144 16.90 23.24 -13.58
CA MET A 144 16.53 24.34 -12.69
C MET A 144 15.08 24.82 -12.88
N GLU A 145 14.47 24.63 -14.05
CA GLU A 145 13.03 24.84 -14.26
C GLU A 145 12.19 23.68 -13.70
N LEU A 146 12.70 22.44 -13.78
CA LEU A 146 12.11 21.25 -13.14
C LEU A 146 12.13 21.32 -11.59
N HIS A 147 12.87 22.25 -11.00
CA HIS A 147 12.93 22.48 -9.55
C HIS A 147 11.65 23.05 -8.94
N VAL A 148 10.66 23.44 -9.75
CA VAL A 148 9.37 23.94 -9.23
C VAL A 148 8.42 22.79 -8.86
N GLU A 149 8.53 21.61 -9.50
CA GLU A 149 7.74 20.43 -9.17
C GLU A 149 8.60 19.15 -9.08
N HIS A 150 8.98 18.77 -7.87
CA HIS A 150 9.76 17.56 -7.57
C HIS A 150 8.97 16.24 -7.71
N ILE A 151 7.78 16.29 -8.27
CA ILE A 151 6.87 15.15 -8.45
C ILE A 151 6.92 14.74 -9.92
N ARG A 152 7.04 13.44 -10.18
CA ARG A 152 6.98 12.93 -11.55
C ARG A 152 5.59 13.08 -12.14
N GLU A 153 5.51 13.33 -13.44
CA GLU A 153 4.24 13.46 -14.14
C GLU A 153 3.39 12.17 -14.05
N GLY A 154 2.07 12.34 -14.01
CA GLY A 154 1.12 11.22 -13.98
C GLY A 154 0.99 10.50 -12.64
N ARG A 155 1.62 10.98 -11.56
CA ARG A 155 1.48 10.43 -10.21
C ARG A 155 0.27 10.99 -9.49
N SER A 156 -0.47 10.10 -8.83
CA SER A 156 -1.63 10.49 -8.01
C SER A 156 -1.22 10.82 -6.57
N ASP A 157 -2.07 11.56 -5.86
CA ASP A 157 -1.90 11.81 -4.42
C ASP A 157 -1.85 10.49 -3.63
N HIS A 158 -2.57 9.47 -4.09
CA HIS A 158 -2.53 8.15 -3.48
C HIS A 158 -1.16 7.48 -3.66
N ASP A 159 -0.50 7.64 -4.81
CA ASP A 159 0.86 7.10 -5.02
C ASP A 159 1.86 7.78 -4.08
N LEU A 160 1.78 9.12 -4.00
CA LEU A 160 2.61 9.93 -3.09
C LEU A 160 2.40 9.54 -1.63
N LEU A 161 1.13 9.41 -1.21
CA LEU A 161 0.74 9.04 0.14
C LEU A 161 1.41 7.73 0.57
N TYR A 162 1.32 6.69 -0.25
CA TYR A 162 1.88 5.37 0.09
C TYR A 162 3.40 5.34 0.03
N GLU A 163 4.04 6.11 -0.85
CA GLU A 163 5.50 6.23 -0.82
C GLU A 163 5.98 6.96 0.45
N ILE A 164 5.35 8.08 0.82
CA ILE A 164 5.68 8.82 2.05
C ILE A 164 5.42 7.96 3.29
N LEU A 165 4.29 7.23 3.32
CA LEU A 165 3.93 6.31 4.39
C LEU A 165 5.04 5.28 4.65
N LEU A 166 5.48 4.60 3.59
CA LEU A 166 6.53 3.57 3.67
C LEU A 166 7.89 4.17 4.06
N LYS A 167 8.29 5.29 3.43
CA LYS A 167 9.55 5.99 3.79
C LYS A 167 9.54 6.51 5.23
N SER A 168 8.37 6.76 5.79
CA SER A 168 8.17 7.20 7.17
C SER A 168 8.13 6.04 8.19
N GLY A 169 8.29 4.80 7.73
CA GLY A 169 8.42 3.60 8.56
C GLY A 169 7.10 2.92 8.92
N PHE A 170 5.98 3.30 8.29
CA PHE A 170 4.67 2.67 8.55
C PHE A 170 4.41 1.49 7.60
N THR A 171 3.65 0.51 8.07
CA THR A 171 3.25 -0.65 7.26
C THR A 171 2.05 -0.32 6.38
N LEU A 172 1.85 -1.08 5.31
CA LEU A 172 0.72 -0.93 4.37
C LEU A 172 -0.65 -1.23 4.99
N THR A 173 -0.69 -1.83 6.18
CA THR A 173 -1.92 -2.11 6.94
C THR A 173 -2.26 -1.02 7.95
N THR A 174 -1.37 -0.04 8.15
CA THR A 174 -1.60 1.06 9.08
C THR A 174 -2.89 1.80 8.71
N PRO A 175 -3.79 2.09 9.67
CA PRO A 175 -4.98 2.90 9.43
C PRO A 175 -4.62 4.30 8.94
N ILE A 176 -5.33 4.74 7.90
CA ILE A 176 -5.20 6.09 7.32
C ILE A 176 -6.60 6.68 7.25
N GLU A 177 -6.77 7.88 7.80
CA GLU A 177 -8.01 8.64 7.78
C GLU A 177 -7.77 9.98 7.09
N THR A 178 -8.63 10.34 6.14
CA THR A 178 -8.60 11.68 5.55
C THR A 178 -9.49 12.61 6.36
N ILE A 179 -8.88 13.63 6.96
CA ILE A 179 -9.56 14.67 7.72
C ILE A 179 -9.53 16.00 6.95
N ALA A 180 -10.61 16.76 7.05
CA ALA A 180 -10.68 18.11 6.49
C ALA A 180 -10.24 19.13 7.55
N LEU A 181 -9.14 19.84 7.30
CA LEU A 181 -8.61 20.89 8.16
C LEU A 181 -8.54 22.21 7.39
N ALA A 182 -9.31 23.21 7.82
CA ALA A 182 -9.44 24.49 7.10
C ALA A 182 -9.67 24.30 5.59
N GLU A 183 -10.66 23.46 5.24
CA GLU A 183 -11.08 23.13 3.87
C GLU A 183 -10.02 22.39 3.02
N LYS A 184 -8.97 21.88 3.65
CA LYS A 184 -7.89 21.11 3.02
C LYS A 184 -7.88 19.66 3.49
N ASN A 185 -7.56 18.74 2.58
CA ASN A 185 -7.49 17.32 2.92
C ASN A 185 -6.14 16.97 3.52
N VAL A 186 -6.16 16.39 4.71
CA VAL A 186 -4.96 15.92 5.41
C VAL A 186 -5.15 14.44 5.75
N SER A 187 -4.19 13.61 5.39
CA SER A 187 -4.18 12.21 5.79
C SER A 187 -3.57 12.08 7.19
N SER A 188 -4.32 11.51 8.13
CA SER A 188 -3.89 11.16 9.48
C SER A 188 -3.59 9.67 9.56
N ILE A 189 -2.36 9.32 9.94
CA ILE A 189 -1.85 7.95 9.99
C ILE A 189 -1.71 7.54 11.45
N ALA A 190 -2.23 6.36 11.79
CA ALA A 190 -2.19 5.79 13.14
C ALA A 190 -2.64 6.79 14.23
N GLY A 191 -3.76 7.47 14.01
CA GLY A 191 -4.34 8.40 14.98
C GLY A 191 -3.52 9.67 15.24
N GLY A 192 -2.69 10.11 14.27
CA GLY A 192 -1.89 11.34 14.38
C GLY A 192 -0.40 11.11 14.61
N ALA A 193 0.09 9.87 14.60
CA ALA A 193 1.52 9.57 14.63
C ALA A 193 2.26 10.15 13.41
N LEU A 194 1.55 10.33 12.30
CA LEU A 194 2.00 11.09 11.14
C LEU A 194 0.79 11.76 10.47
N MET A 195 0.92 13.04 10.12
CA MET A 195 0.02 13.72 9.21
C MET A 195 0.71 14.01 7.88
N ILE A 196 0.05 13.73 6.77
CA ILE A 196 0.52 14.01 5.41
C ILE A 196 -0.47 14.96 4.74
N CYS A 197 0.00 16.12 4.31
CA CYS A 197 -0.79 17.10 3.56
C CYS A 197 -0.24 17.23 2.13
N LEU A 198 -1.02 16.78 1.15
CA LEU A 198 -0.66 16.79 -0.28
C LEU A 198 -1.25 17.95 -1.06
N GLU A 199 -1.76 18.96 -0.35
CA GLU A 199 -2.40 20.13 -0.96
C GLU A 199 -1.36 21.07 -1.55
N ARG A 200 -1.61 21.54 -2.78
CA ARG A 200 -0.72 22.45 -3.52
C ARG A 200 -0.89 23.92 -3.14
N SER A 201 -1.77 24.23 -2.20
CA SER A 201 -2.00 25.57 -1.69
C SER A 201 -2.25 25.50 -0.20
N LEU A 202 -1.21 25.76 0.59
CA LEU A 202 -1.26 25.78 2.04
C LEU A 202 -1.46 27.21 2.54
N THR A 203 -2.22 27.33 3.61
CA THR A 203 -2.43 28.60 4.31
C THR A 203 -2.02 28.47 5.77
N MET A 204 -1.87 29.61 6.45
CA MET A 204 -1.57 29.63 7.88
C MET A 204 -2.68 28.97 8.71
N GLU A 205 -3.94 29.04 8.27
CA GLU A 205 -5.06 28.40 8.96
C GLU A 205 -4.90 26.88 8.99
N VAL A 206 -4.56 26.26 7.85
CA VAL A 206 -4.36 24.80 7.74
C VAL A 206 -3.18 24.36 8.58
N ILE A 207 -2.07 25.10 8.55
CA ILE A 207 -0.86 24.81 9.35
C ILE A 207 -1.17 24.84 10.85
N ARG A 208 -1.92 25.85 11.31
CA ARG A 208 -2.35 25.93 12.71
C ARG A 208 -3.31 24.79 13.07
N ALA A 209 -4.28 24.48 12.21
CA ALA A 209 -5.22 23.39 12.44
C ALA A 209 -4.51 22.02 12.53
N MET A 210 -3.52 21.76 11.68
CA MET A 210 -2.67 20.58 11.78
C MET A 210 -1.90 20.56 13.11
N ALA A 211 -1.29 21.68 13.51
CA ALA A 211 -0.52 21.76 14.75
C ALA A 211 -1.41 21.60 16.01
N ASP A 212 -2.63 22.12 15.97
CA ASP A 212 -3.62 22.01 17.05
C ASP A 212 -4.16 20.59 17.20
N SER A 213 -4.11 19.79 16.14
CA SER A 213 -4.37 18.34 16.18
C SER A 213 -3.27 17.54 16.89
N LYS A 214 -2.15 18.20 17.28
CA LYS A 214 -1.01 17.63 18.02
C LYS A 214 -0.44 16.34 17.41
N PRO A 215 -0.13 16.29 16.10
CA PRO A 215 0.51 15.13 15.52
C PRO A 215 1.94 14.96 16.03
N GLU A 216 2.46 13.74 16.04
CA GLU A 216 3.87 13.50 16.37
C GLU A 216 4.79 13.98 15.23
N ARG A 217 4.36 13.79 13.97
CA ARG A 217 5.11 14.14 12.77
C ARG A 217 4.20 14.71 11.70
N VAL A 218 4.73 15.63 10.90
CA VAL A 218 4.02 16.23 9.76
C VAL A 218 4.91 16.17 8.51
N VAL A 219 4.31 15.79 7.39
CA VAL A 219 4.91 15.91 6.05
C VAL A 219 3.97 16.71 5.17
N CYS A 220 4.50 17.72 4.47
CA CYS A 220 3.75 18.50 3.48
C CYS A 220 4.46 18.46 2.12
N LEU A 221 3.72 18.65 1.02
CA LEU A 221 4.37 18.94 -0.25
C LEU A 221 5.06 20.30 -0.20
N ASP A 222 6.28 20.36 -0.72
CA ASP A 222 7.01 21.62 -0.85
C ASP A 222 6.28 22.61 -1.78
N ALA A 223 5.72 22.08 -2.88
CA ALA A 223 4.86 22.82 -3.81
C ALA A 223 3.65 23.47 -3.12
N GLY A 224 3.18 22.91 -2.00
CA GLY A 224 2.10 23.47 -1.18
C GLY A 224 2.38 24.87 -0.65
N PHE A 225 3.65 25.25 -0.52
CA PHE A 225 4.07 26.57 -0.07
C PHE A 225 4.15 27.60 -1.20
N ALA A 226 4.11 27.18 -2.47
CA ALA A 226 4.15 28.07 -3.64
C ALA A 226 5.28 29.13 -3.58
N GLY A 227 6.48 28.74 -3.11
CA GLY A 227 7.62 29.65 -2.94
C GLY A 227 7.51 30.64 -1.76
N ASN A 228 6.48 30.50 -0.90
CA ASN A 228 6.31 31.33 0.28
C ASN A 228 7.19 30.83 1.44
N ASP A 229 8.47 31.22 1.41
CA ASP A 229 9.44 30.85 2.45
C ASP A 229 9.06 31.36 3.84
N GLN A 230 8.35 32.50 3.92
CA GLN A 230 7.86 33.02 5.18
C GLN A 230 6.81 32.08 5.80
N LEU A 231 5.89 31.56 4.99
CA LEU A 231 4.90 30.57 5.42
C LEU A 231 5.57 29.28 5.90
N LYS A 232 6.57 28.79 5.15
CA LYS A 232 7.34 27.59 5.51
C LYS A 232 8.11 27.75 6.82
N ALA A 233 8.79 28.89 7.00
CA ALA A 233 9.49 29.21 8.24
C ALA A 233 8.51 29.32 9.44
N ASN A 234 7.35 29.96 9.23
CA ASN A 234 6.31 30.04 10.25
C ASN A 234 5.77 28.65 10.63
N ALA A 235 5.59 27.76 9.65
CA ALA A 235 5.13 26.39 9.90
C ALA A 235 6.10 25.62 10.80
N VAL A 236 7.41 25.70 10.53
CA VAL A 236 8.46 25.09 11.38
C VAL A 236 8.33 25.58 12.83
N GLN A 237 8.16 26.89 13.04
CA GLN A 237 8.05 27.46 14.40
C GLN A 237 6.74 27.05 15.09
N ILE A 238 5.62 27.06 14.37
CA ILE A 238 4.31 26.67 14.91
C ILE A 238 4.34 25.21 15.36
N PHE A 239 4.79 24.30 14.49
CA PHE A 239 4.88 22.88 14.81
C PHE A 239 5.79 22.62 16.01
N ARG A 240 6.96 23.28 16.06
CA ARG A 240 7.88 23.17 17.19
C ARG A 240 7.26 23.66 18.50
N THR A 241 6.57 24.80 18.47
CA THR A 241 5.92 25.40 19.66
C THR A 241 4.79 24.51 20.18
N LYS A 242 4.11 23.79 19.28
CA LYS A 242 3.00 22.88 19.59
C LYS A 242 3.48 21.46 19.94
N GLY A 243 4.78 21.20 19.94
CA GLY A 243 5.37 19.92 20.36
C GLY A 243 5.40 18.84 19.29
N VAL A 244 5.23 19.19 18.01
CA VAL A 244 5.40 18.25 16.90
C VAL A 244 6.88 17.89 16.79
N GLY A 245 7.21 16.60 16.85
CA GLY A 245 8.58 16.11 16.94
C GLY A 245 9.38 16.22 15.64
N SER A 246 8.70 16.19 14.49
CA SER A 246 9.35 16.38 13.18
C SER A 246 8.38 16.98 12.16
N PHE A 247 8.85 17.97 11.42
CA PHE A 247 8.19 18.50 10.23
C PHE A 247 9.13 18.42 9.02
N LYS A 248 8.65 17.89 7.90
CA LYS A 248 9.42 17.78 6.65
C LYS A 248 8.58 18.25 5.46
N THR A 249 9.24 18.78 4.44
CA THR A 249 8.65 18.95 3.12
C THR A 249 9.25 17.95 2.14
N VAL A 250 8.45 17.52 1.17
CA VAL A 250 8.81 16.56 0.11
C VAL A 250 8.33 17.04 -1.25
#